data_AF-A0A814NL80-F1
#
_entry.id   AF-A0A814NL80-F1
#
_cell.length_a   1.000
_cell.length_b   1.000
_cell.length_c   1.000
_cell.angle_alpha   90.00
_cell.angle_beta   90.00
_cell.angle_gamma   90.00
#
_symmetry.space_group_name_H-M   'P 1'
#
loop_
_entity.id
_entity.type
_entity.pdbx_description
1 polymer ?
#
loop_
_entity_poly.entity_id
_entity_poly.type
_entity_poly.pdbx_seq_one_letter_code
_entity_poly.pdbx_strand_id
1 'polypeptide(L)'
;MSFLNNSHFEQNTTIQNIVDELFVDEWNTSTSYASLYNECNPQECSYNIKRDDHFASISSRILGLYGRLTVVLRFIIPFLIEIIFKIRNRCRPSTVVPTE
;
A
#
# COMPACT_ATOMS: atom_id res chain seq x y z
N MET A 1 -48.67 -10.67 13.77
CA MET A 1 -48.77 -9.38 14.47
C MET A 1 -47.63 -8.50 13.97
N SER A 2 -47.96 -7.28 13.58
CA SER A 2 -47.20 -6.38 12.71
C SER A 2 -45.95 -5.80 13.38
N PHE A 3 -44.78 -6.04 12.78
CA PHE A 3 -43.50 -5.36 13.07
C PHE A 3 -43.29 -4.20 12.10
N LEU A 4 -44.20 -3.23 12.02
CA LEU A 4 -44.04 -2.09 11.12
C LEU A 4 -44.35 -0.79 11.85
N ASN A 5 -43.42 0.17 11.68
CA ASN A 5 -43.38 1.53 12.20
C ASN A 5 -42.88 1.72 13.64
N ASN A 6 -41.56 1.62 13.80
CA ASN A 6 -40.75 2.57 14.57
C ASN A 6 -39.29 2.36 14.15
N SER A 7 -38.95 2.76 12.91
CA SER A 7 -37.56 3.05 12.57
C SER A 7 -37.42 4.56 12.64
N HIS A 8 -36.40 5.05 13.33
CA HIS A 8 -36.07 6.48 13.44
C HIS A 8 -35.78 7.07 12.06
N PHE A 9 -35.22 6.25 11.16
CA PHE A 9 -35.04 6.62 9.77
C PHE A 9 -36.31 6.39 8.95
N GLU A 10 -36.82 7.45 8.35
CA GLU A 10 -37.85 7.36 7.31
C GLU A 10 -37.24 6.88 5.98
N GLN A 11 -38.03 6.25 5.11
CA GLN A 11 -37.54 5.77 3.80
C GLN A 11 -37.03 6.90 2.88
N ASN A 12 -37.40 8.15 3.18
CA ASN A 12 -37.00 9.34 2.43
C ASN A 12 -35.72 10.01 2.97
N THR A 13 -35.10 9.44 4.01
CA THR A 13 -33.88 10.01 4.61
C THR A 13 -32.68 9.83 3.67
N THR A 14 -31.84 10.85 3.55
CA THR A 14 -30.64 10.76 2.71
C THR A 14 -29.56 9.92 3.38
N ILE A 15 -28.70 9.30 2.56
CA ILE A 15 -27.56 8.52 3.07
C ILE A 15 -26.62 9.38 3.95
N GLN A 16 -26.47 10.67 3.64
CA GLN A 16 -25.63 11.57 4.43
C GLN A 16 -26.14 11.71 5.86
N ASN A 17 -27.45 11.92 6.04
CA ASN A 17 -28.03 12.02 7.38
C ASN A 17 -27.88 10.72 8.19
N ILE A 18 -27.97 9.56 7.54
CA ILE A 18 -27.78 8.25 8.20
C ILE A 18 -26.33 8.09 8.66
N VAL A 19 -25.36 8.54 7.85
CA VAL A 19 -23.93 8.51 8.18
C VAL A 19 -23.61 9.46 9.33
N ASP A 20 -24.22 10.65 9.35
CA ASP A 20 -24.03 11.64 10.41
C ASP A 20 -24.56 11.13 11.77
N GLU A 21 -25.57 10.26 11.76
CA GLU A 21 -26.09 9.55 12.95
C GLU A 21 -25.41 8.19 13.20
N LEU A 22 -24.30 7.90 12.49
CA LEU A 22 -23.53 6.65 12.61
C LEU A 22 -24.39 5.38 12.43
N PHE A 23 -25.46 5.47 11.64
CA PHE A 23 -26.42 4.38 11.44
C PHE A 23 -27.14 3.93 12.72
N VAL A 24 -27.18 4.76 13.76
CA VAL A 24 -27.88 4.44 15.01
C VAL A 24 -29.37 4.76 14.87
N ASP A 25 -30.21 3.73 14.85
CA ASP A 25 -31.67 3.87 14.69
C ASP A 25 -32.34 4.20 16.04
N GLU A 26 -32.11 3.40 17.09
CA GLU A 26 -32.64 3.71 18.43
C GLU A 26 -31.62 3.40 19.54
N TRP A 27 -31.53 4.29 20.53
CA TRP A 27 -30.73 4.07 21.73
C TRP A 27 -31.56 3.34 22.79
N ASN A 28 -31.40 2.02 22.89
CA ASN A 28 -32.06 1.25 23.94
C ASN A 28 -31.21 1.19 25.22
N THR A 29 -31.51 2.05 26.20
CA THR A 29 -30.82 2.09 27.50
C THR A 29 -31.24 0.98 28.46
N SER A 30 -32.28 0.19 28.13
CA SER A 30 -32.72 -0.94 28.95
C SER A 30 -31.94 -2.23 28.69
N THR A 31 -31.16 -2.26 27.62
CA THR A 31 -30.31 -3.41 27.27
C THR A 31 -28.95 -3.30 27.95
N SER A 32 -28.62 -4.28 28.80
CA SER A 32 -27.30 -4.37 29.42
C SER A 32 -26.28 -4.91 28.42
N TYR A 33 -25.43 -4.03 27.89
CA TYR A 33 -24.30 -4.41 27.02
C TYR A 33 -23.34 -5.40 27.71
N ALA A 34 -23.24 -5.37 29.04
CA ALA A 34 -22.43 -6.32 29.80
C ALA A 34 -22.99 -7.75 29.74
N SER A 35 -24.32 -7.91 29.77
CA SER A 35 -24.96 -9.22 29.62
C SER A 35 -24.72 -9.80 28.23
N LEU A 36 -24.88 -8.96 27.20
CA LEU A 36 -24.65 -9.31 25.80
C LEU A 36 -23.21 -9.73 25.54
N TYR A 37 -22.26 -8.98 26.11
CA TYR A 37 -20.84 -9.31 26.01
C TYR A 37 -20.53 -10.65 26.70
N ASN A 38 -21.08 -10.90 27.88
CA ASN A 38 -20.87 -12.17 28.58
C ASN A 38 -21.46 -13.37 27.84
N GLU A 39 -22.59 -13.20 27.16
CA GLU A 39 -23.25 -14.27 26.40
C GLU A 39 -22.55 -14.57 25.07
N CYS A 40 -22.00 -13.54 24.42
CA CYS A 40 -21.28 -13.68 23.14
C CYS A 40 -19.76 -13.77 23.28
N ASN A 41 -19.22 -13.84 24.51
CA ASN A 41 -17.78 -13.90 24.70
C ASN A 41 -17.23 -15.21 24.10
N PRO A 42 -16.29 -15.16 23.14
CA PRO A 42 -15.66 -16.36 22.62
C PRO A 42 -14.96 -17.12 23.74
N GLN A 43 -15.25 -18.42 23.87
CA GLN A 43 -14.60 -19.30 24.85
C GLN A 43 -13.10 -19.47 24.58
N GLU A 44 -12.71 -19.42 23.31
CA GLU A 44 -11.31 -19.46 22.90
C GLU A 44 -11.03 -18.47 21.77
N CYS A 45 -9.92 -17.76 21.88
CA CYS A 45 -9.44 -16.87 20.82
C CYS A 45 -8.68 -17.68 19.77
N SER A 46 -9.26 -17.84 18.58
CA SER A 46 -8.54 -18.38 17.42
C SER A 46 -7.75 -17.28 16.74
N TYR A 47 -6.44 -17.24 16.99
CA TYR A 47 -5.53 -16.37 16.25
C TYR A 47 -5.13 -17.09 14.96
N ASN A 48 -5.69 -16.62 13.85
CA ASN A 48 -5.31 -17.10 12.54
C ASN A 48 -3.91 -16.55 12.21
N ILE A 49 -2.88 -17.37 12.43
CA ILE A 49 -1.50 -17.04 12.05
C ILE A 49 -1.47 -17.06 10.53
N LYS A 50 -1.69 -15.89 9.92
CA LYS A 50 -1.41 -15.68 8.50
C LYS A 50 0.10 -15.88 8.34
N ARG A 51 0.49 -17.07 7.89
CA ARG A 51 1.82 -17.23 7.32
C ARG A 51 1.78 -16.48 6.01
N ASP A 52 2.19 -15.22 6.05
CA ASP A 52 2.48 -14.49 4.83
C ASP A 52 3.46 -15.35 4.01
N ASP A 53 3.28 -15.44 2.70
CA ASP A 53 4.20 -16.15 1.81
C ASP A 53 5.53 -15.40 1.71
N HIS A 54 6.28 -15.36 2.82
CA HIS A 54 7.56 -14.68 2.96
C HIS A 54 8.52 -15.13 1.85
N PHE A 55 8.47 -16.41 1.46
CA PHE A 55 9.32 -16.93 0.40
C PHE A 55 9.03 -16.30 -0.98
N ALA A 56 7.75 -16.24 -1.38
CA ALA A 56 7.35 -15.63 -2.65
C ALA A 56 7.61 -14.12 -2.67
N SER A 57 7.44 -13.45 -1.53
CA SER A 57 7.73 -12.03 -1.38
C SER A 57 9.24 -11.74 -1.53
N ILE A 58 10.10 -12.54 -0.90
CA ILE A 58 11.55 -12.38 -0.96
C ILE A 58 12.07 -12.63 -2.38
N SER A 59 11.63 -13.71 -3.05
CA SER A 59 12.07 -14.03 -4.41
C SER A 59 11.63 -12.96 -5.42
N SER A 60 10.41 -12.45 -5.31
CA SER A 60 9.89 -11.38 -6.17
C SER A 60 10.67 -10.08 -6.02
N ARG A 61 11.10 -9.74 -4.79
CA ARG A 61 11.95 -8.57 -4.53
C ARG A 61 13.32 -8.72 -5.17
N ILE A 62 13.94 -9.90 -5.04
CA ILE A 62 15.22 -10.23 -5.67
C ILE A 62 15.07 -10.09 -7.19
N LEU A 63 14.13 -10.80 -7.80
CA LEU A 63 13.90 -10.76 -9.25
C LEU A 63 13.61 -9.34 -9.77
N GLY A 64 12.81 -8.56 -9.05
CA GLY A 64 12.53 -7.16 -9.39
C GLY A 64 13.74 -6.24 -9.31
N LEU A 65 14.62 -6.45 -8.31
CA LEU A 65 15.89 -5.74 -8.17
C LEU A 65 16.85 -6.10 -9.31
N TYR A 66 17.04 -7.38 -9.57
CA TYR A 66 17.94 -7.87 -10.63
C TYR A 66 17.48 -7.42 -12.02
N GLY A 67 16.18 -7.47 -12.29
CA GLY A 67 15.62 -7.02 -13.57
C GLY A 67 15.91 -5.53 -13.83
N ARG A 68 15.58 -4.66 -12.88
CA ARG A 68 15.76 -3.22 -13.06
C ARG A 68 17.23 -2.80 -13.00
N LEU A 69 18.00 -3.35 -12.08
CA LEU A 69 19.41 -2.97 -11.90
C LEU A 69 20.23 -3.29 -13.14
N THR A 70 20.00 -4.46 -13.76
CA THR A 70 20.73 -4.88 -14.96
C THR A 70 20.41 -4.00 -16.17
N VAL A 71 19.13 -3.65 -16.37
CA VAL A 71 18.70 -2.78 -17.48
C VAL A 71 19.22 -1.35 -17.29
N VAL A 72 19.11 -0.80 -16.07
CA VAL A 72 19.62 0.54 -15.75
C VAL A 72 21.14 0.59 -15.93
N LEU A 73 21.87 -0.41 -15.45
CA LEU A 73 23.33 -0.45 -15.59
C LEU A 73 23.75 -0.52 -17.07
N ARG A 74 23.08 -1.34 -17.89
CA ARG A 74 23.34 -1.41 -19.34
C ARG A 74 23.07 -0.09 -20.05
N PHE A 75 22.12 0.70 -19.58
CA PHE A 75 21.84 2.03 -20.14
C PHE A 75 22.83 3.10 -19.66
N ILE A 76 23.28 3.02 -18.41
CA ILE A 76 24.22 3.97 -17.82
C ILE A 76 25.63 3.82 -18.42
N ILE A 77 26.08 2.60 -18.72
CA ILE A 77 27.42 2.33 -19.27
C ILE A 77 27.74 3.12 -20.55
N PRO A 78 26.93 3.08 -21.64
CA PRO A 78 27.25 3.82 -22.86
C PRO A 78 27.23 5.34 -22.63
N PHE A 79 26.32 5.84 -21.79
CA PHE A 79 26.24 7.25 -21.43
C PHE A 79 27.50 7.72 -20.68
N LEU A 80 27.98 6.93 -19.71
CA LEU A 80 29.23 7.21 -18.99
C LEU A 80 30.43 7.21 -19.93
N ILE A 81 30.52 6.24 -20.85
CA ILE A 81 31.61 6.16 -21.82
C ILE A 81 31.64 7.41 -22.72
N GLU A 82 30.48 7.86 -23.21
CA GLU A 82 30.39 9.06 -24.05
C GLU A 82 30.83 10.32 -23.29
N ILE A 83 30.40 10.47 -22.03
CA ILE A 83 30.82 11.58 -21.17
C ILE A 83 32.34 11.56 -20.95
N ILE A 84 32.91 10.41 -20.58
CA ILE A 84 34.35 10.25 -20.36
C ILE A 84 35.13 10.59 -21.63
N PHE A 85 34.67 10.12 -22.79
CA PHE A 85 35.32 10.39 -24.07
C PHE A 85 35.27 11.89 -24.42
N LYS A 86 34.12 12.55 -24.18
CA LYS A 86 33.93 13.99 -24.43
C LYS A 86 34.83 14.84 -23.53
N ILE A 87 34.94 14.49 -22.24
CA ILE A 87 35.85 15.16 -21.30
C ILE A 87 37.30 14.96 -21.72
N ARG A 88 37.70 13.72 -22.06
CA ARG A 88 39.06 13.41 -22.50
C ARG A 88 39.45 14.18 -23.78
N ASN A 89 38.52 14.37 -24.71
CA ASN A 89 38.77 15.13 -25.93
C ASN A 89 38.87 16.64 -25.66
N ARG A 90 38.10 17.16 -24.70
CA ARG A 90 38.16 18.57 -24.25
C ARG A 90 39.43 18.88 -23.46
N CYS A 91 39.97 17.89 -22.74
CA CYS A 91 41.18 18.01 -21.93
C CYS A 91 42.45 17.48 -22.62
N ARG A 92 42.41 17.15 -23.92
CA ARG A 92 43.64 16.87 -24.68
C ARG A 92 44.38 18.20 -24.88
N PRO A 93 45.55 18.42 -24.24
CA PRO A 93 46.42 19.49 -24.70
C PRO A 93 46.87 19.12 -26.12
N SER A 94 46.79 20.07 -27.06
CA SER A 94 47.40 19.91 -28.38
C SER A 94 48.90 19.73 -28.18
N THR A 95 49.37 18.49 -28.13
CA THR A 95 50.79 18.19 -28.33
C THR A 95 51.07 18.45 -29.81
N VAL A 96 51.49 19.68 -30.11
CA VAL A 96 52.21 19.99 -31.34
C VAL A 96 53.45 19.10 -31.33
N VAL A 97 53.43 18.04 -32.12
CA VAL A 97 54.63 17.25 -32.41
C VAL A 97 55.46 18.11 -33.38
N PRO A 98 56.70 18.50 -33.05
CA PRO A 98 57.56 19.17 -34.01
C PRO A 98 57.91 18.16 -35.10
N THR A 99 57.50 18.43 -36.32
CA THR A 99 58.02 17.76 -37.52
C THR A 99 59.42 18.30 -37.78
N GLU A 100 60.42 17.42 -37.63
CA GLU A 100 61.77 17.58 -38.17
C GLU A 100 61.79 17.21 -39.66
#